data_AF-A0A600TR19-F1
#
_entry.id   AF-A0A600TR19-F1
#
_cell.length_a   1.000
_cell.length_b   1.000
_cell.length_c   1.000
_cell.angle_alpha   90.00
_cell.angle_beta   90.00
_cell.angle_gamma   90.00
#
_symmetry.space_group_name_H-M   'P 1'
#
loop_
_entity.id
_entity.type
_entity.pdbx_description
1 polymer ?
#
loop_
_entity_poly.entity_id
_entity_poly.type
_entity_poly.pdbx_seq_one_letter_code
_entity_poly.pdbx_strand_id
1 'polypeptide(L)' 'MEMKFFEVKEGYYININYIVSIYYDKADVATVTLTTEEVVHLNAVDAIRLKVFLAKYLNTQ' A
#
# COMPACT_ATOMS: atom_id res chain seq x y z
N MET A 1 -13.68 -10.96 -8.86
CA MET A 1 -12.84 -10.43 -7.76
C MET A 1 -13.24 -8.98 -7.57
N GLU A 2 -13.72 -8.59 -6.39
CA GLU A 2 -14.08 -7.20 -6.10
C GLU A 2 -12.81 -6.34 -6.06
N MET A 3 -12.77 -5.24 -6.84
CA MET A 3 -11.64 -4.32 -6.81
C MET A 3 -11.67 -3.52 -5.51
N LYS A 4 -10.58 -3.56 -4.74
CA LYS A 4 -10.45 -2.84 -3.48
C LYS A 4 -9.36 -1.77 -3.61
N PHE A 5 -9.80 -0.52 -3.71
CA PHE A 5 -8.94 0.64 -3.75
C PHE A 5 -8.68 1.16 -2.34
N PHE A 6 -7.43 1.55 -2.08
CA PHE A 6 -7.02 2.20 -0.84
C PHE A 6 -6.36 3.54 -1.16
N GLU A 7 -6.86 4.61 -0.56
CA GLU A 7 -6.26 5.94 -0.67
C GLU A 7 -4.98 6.00 0.17
N VAL A 8 -3.82 5.92 -0.48
CA VAL A 8 -2.53 6.04 0.22
C VAL A 8 -2.11 7.48 0.42
N LYS A 9 -2.52 8.38 -0.48
CA LYS A 9 -2.28 9.83 -0.41
C LYS A 9 -3.55 10.53 -0.87
N GLU A 10 -3.72 11.78 -0.47
CA GLU A 10 -4.88 12.57 -0.91
C GLU A 10 -5.01 12.56 -2.44
N GLY A 11 -6.11 12.00 -2.92
CA GLY A 11 -6.42 11.86 -4.35
C GLY A 11 -5.64 10.76 -5.10
N TYR A 12 -4.84 9.94 -4.42
CA TYR A 12 -4.09 8.84 -5.03
C TYR A 12 -4.47 7.49 -4.39
N TYR A 13 -5.04 6.62 -5.22
CA TYR A 13 -5.58 5.33 -4.82
C TYR A 13 -4.76 4.19 -5.43
N ILE A 14 -4.40 3.20 -4.62
CA ILE A 14 -3.80 1.96 -5.10
C ILE A 14 -4.82 0.83 -5.05
N ASN A 15 -4.80 -0.05 -6.03
CA ASN A 15 -5.52 -1.32 -5.97
C ASN A 15 -4.65 -2.33 -5.23
N ILE A 16 -5.08 -2.75 -4.05
CA ILE A 16 -4.28 -3.63 -3.18
C ILE A 16 -4.05 -5.01 -3.78
N ASN A 17 -4.95 -5.46 -4.66
CA ASN A 17 -4.84 -6.76 -5.33
C ASN A 17 -3.68 -6.77 -6.34
N TYR A 18 -3.16 -5.60 -6.72
CA TYR A 18 -2.07 -5.44 -7.69
C TYR A 18 -0.75 -5.11 -7.02
N ILE A 19 -0.66 -5.13 -5.68
CA ILE A 19 0.60 -4.96 -4.97
C ILE A 19 1.42 -6.25 -5.13
N VAL A 20 2.61 -6.12 -5.70
CA VAL A 20 3.59 -7.22 -5.83
C VAL A 20 4.49 -7.28 -4.61
N SER A 21 4.99 -6.13 -4.17
CA SER A 21 5.90 -6.04 -3.03
C SER A 21 5.76 -4.69 -2.32
N ILE A 22 6.08 -4.71 -1.02
CA ILE A 22 6.20 -3.51 -0.21
C ILE A 22 7.51 -3.60 0.56
N TYR A 23 8.38 -2.61 0.35
CA TYR A 23 9.59 -2.43 1.14
C TYR A 23 9.38 -1.30 2.14
N TYR A 24 9.60 -1.57 3.41
CA TYR A 24 9.60 -0.56 4.47
C TYR A 24 11.04 -0.27 4.88
N ASP A 25 11.43 1.00 4.86
CA ASP A 25 12.74 1.42 5.36
C ASP A 25 12.65 1.82 6.85
N LYS A 26 13.80 1.99 7.50
CA LYS A 26 13.96 2.26 8.94
C LYS A 26 13.31 3.57 9.41
N ALA A 27 13.00 4.49 8.50
CA ALA A 27 12.32 5.76 8.80
C ALA A 27 10.80 5.70 8.56
N ASP A 28 10.23 4.49 8.56
CA ASP A 28 8.80 4.20 8.33
C ASP A 28 8.26 4.64 6.96
N VAL A 29 9.10 5.10 6.04
CA VAL A 29 8.78 5.26 4.61
C VAL A 29 8.62 3.91 3.92
N ALA A 30 7.80 3.86 2.86
CA ALA A 30 7.57 2.64 2.10
C ALA A 30 7.69 2.84 0.58
N THR A 31 8.15 1.81 -0.11
CA THR A 31 8.12 1.69 -1.56
C THR A 31 7.21 0.52 -1.93
N VAL A 32 6.14 0.82 -2.68
CA VAL A 32 5.16 -0.16 -3.14
C VAL A 32 5.37 -0.38 -4.63
N THR A 33 5.53 -1.65 -5.04
CA THR A 33 5.62 -2.02 -6.46
C THR A 33 4.32 -2.68 -6.89
N LEU A 34 3.71 -2.20 -7.96
CA LEU A 34 2.49 -2.76 -8.54
C LEU A 34 2.79 -3.73 -9.69
N THR A 35 1.81 -4.55 -10.07
CA THR A 35 1.92 -5.48 -11.22
C THR A 35 2.13 -4.77 -12.56
N THR A 36 1.86 -3.46 -12.62
CA THR A 36 2.12 -2.58 -13.77
C THR A 36 3.56 -2.09 -13.86
N GLU A 37 4.44 -2.54 -12.95
CA GLU A 37 5.80 -2.00 -12.74
C GLU A 37 5.82 -0.55 -12.19
N GLU A 38 4.65 0.02 -11.87
CA GLU A 38 4.55 1.31 -11.20
C GLU A 38 5.12 1.21 -9.77
N VAL A 39 5.97 2.20 -9.43
CA VAL A 39 6.60 2.30 -8.11
C VAL A 39 6.06 3.52 -7.39
N VAL A 40 5.45 3.29 -6.22
CA VAL A 40 4.85 4.33 -5.38
C VAL A 40 5.67 4.53 -4.11
N HIS A 41 6.21 5.73 -3.94
CA HIS A 41 6.93 6.12 -2.73
C HIS A 41 5.97 6.75 -1.73
N LEU A 42 5.86 6.19 -0.53
CA LEU A 42 5.00 6.65 0.55
C LEU A 42 5.87 7.28 1.65
N ASN A 43 5.40 8.40 2.20
CA ASN A 43 5.99 8.98 3.40
C ASN A 43 5.68 8.10 4.63
N ALA A 44 6.24 8.44 5.79
CA ALA A 44 6.03 7.69 7.02
C ALA A 44 4.54 7.55 7.42
N VAL A 45 3.74 8.61 7.28
CA VAL A 45 2.32 8.61 7.65
C VAL A 45 1.52 7.69 6.73
N ASP A 46 1.74 7.80 5.43
CA ASP A 46 1.03 7.03 4.40
C ASP A 46 1.41 5.55 4.45
N ALA A 47 2.68 5.25 4.70
CA ALA A 47 3.19 3.90 4.86
C ALA A 47 2.60 3.22 6.11
N ILE A 48 2.48 3.93 7.24
CA ILE A 48 1.82 3.43 8.45
C ILE A 48 0.34 3.15 8.18
N ARG A 49 -0.36 4.05 7.49
CA ARG A 49 -1.77 3.87 7.11
C ARG A 49 -1.95 2.61 6.27
N LEU A 50 -1.09 2.41 5.26
CA LEU A 50 -1.09 1.20 4.43
C LEU A 50 -0.83 -0.06 5.27
N LYS A 51 0.15 -0.02 6.17
CA LYS A 51 0.51 -1.16 7.05
C LYS A 51 -0.67 -1.58 7.94
N VAL A 52 -1.35 -0.62 8.57
CA VAL A 52 -2.53 -0.89 9.42
C VAL A 52 -3.68 -1.43 8.59
N PHE A 53 -3.92 -0.86 7.41
CA PHE A 53 -4.98 -1.34 6.50
C PHE A 53 -4.74 -2.78 6.07
N LEU A 54 -3.53 -3.12 5.60
CA LEU A 54 -3.18 -4.46 5.15
C LEU A 54 -3.24 -5.49 6.29
N ALA A 55 -2.80 -5.12 7.50
CA ALA A 55 -2.91 -5.99 8.67
C ALA A 55 -4.37 -6.34 9.00
N LYS A 56 -5.31 -5.40 8.84
CA LYS A 56 -6.74 -5.68 9.01
C LYS A 56 -7.28 -6.55 7.87
N TYR A 57 -6.87 -6.26 6.64
CA TYR A 57 -7.32 -6.98 5.45
C TYR A 57 -6.90 -8.45 5.45
N LEU A 58 -5.65 -8.75 5.80
CA LEU A 58 -5.13 -10.12 5.81
C LEU A 58 -5.67 -10.97 6.98
N ASN A 59 -6.05 -10.33 8.10
CA ASN A 59 -6.66 -11.03 9.23
C ASN A 59 -8.18 -11.24 9.08
N THR A 60 -8.80 -10.70 8.03
CA THR A 60 -10.24 -10.87 7.76
C THR A 60 -10.53 -11.87 6.63
N GLN A 61 -9.50 -12.54 6.10
CA GLN A 61 -9.61 -13.68 5.20
C GLN A 61 -9.32 -14.99 5.95
#